data_AF-A0A7W2LYU9-F1
#
_entry.id   AF-A0A7W2LYU9-F1
#
_cell.length_a   1.000
_cell.length_b   1.000
_cell.length_c   1.000
_cell.angle_alpha   90.00
_cell.angle_beta   90.00
_cell.angle_gamma   90.00
#
_symmetry.space_group_name_H-M   'P 1'
#
loop_
_entity.id
_entity.type
_entity.pdbx_description
1 polymer ?
#
loop_
_entity_poly.entity_id
_entity_poly.type
_entity_poly.pdbx_seq_one_letter_code
_entity_poly.pdbx_strand_id
1 'polypeptide(L)'
;MRAEGKLKPDPLTGEPIFQASNGNWYDLSKADMAHNTDAVSWWNKTGRKFGAKSPEVRKWMLDSRNYTMDHYSLNRSAGARLGETYKPPLK
;
A
#
# COMPACT_ATOMS: atom_id res chain seq x y z
N MET A 1 0.32 -7.29 11.38
CA MET A 1 -0.23 -8.27 10.41
C MET A 1 -0.51 -9.63 11.03
N ARG A 2 0.48 -10.42 11.50
CA ARG A 2 0.19 -11.65 12.27
C ARG A 2 -0.56 -11.36 13.57
N ALA A 3 -0.08 -10.37 14.32
CA ALA A 3 -0.73 -9.89 15.55
C ALA A 3 -2.12 -9.25 15.33
N GLU A 4 -2.45 -8.88 14.08
CA GLU A 4 -3.75 -8.33 13.72
C GLU A 4 -4.72 -9.41 13.22
N GLY A 5 -4.31 -10.68 13.23
CA GLY A 5 -5.11 -11.79 12.71
C GLY A 5 -5.25 -11.80 11.18
N LYS A 6 -4.48 -10.98 10.45
CA LYS A 6 -4.55 -10.84 8.99
C LYS A 6 -3.54 -11.68 8.21
N LEU A 7 -2.75 -12.50 8.89
CA LEU A 7 -1.77 -13.42 8.31
C LEU A 7 -1.72 -14.69 9.17
N LYS A 8 -2.02 -15.85 8.58
CA LYS A 8 -2.12 -17.16 9.25
C LYS A 8 -1.62 -18.28 8.33
N PRO A 9 -1.30 -19.48 8.85
CA PRO A 9 -1.08 -20.63 7.98
C PRO A 9 -2.40 -21.10 7.36
N ASP A 10 -2.35 -21.55 6.11
CA ASP A 10 -3.43 -22.25 5.44
C ASP A 10 -3.66 -23.60 6.13
N PRO A 11 -4.92 -23.98 6.45
CA PRO A 11 -5.19 -25.20 7.20
C PRO A 11 -4.95 -26.49 6.40
N LEU A 12 -4.88 -26.43 5.08
CA LEU A 12 -4.67 -27.59 4.20
C LEU A 12 -3.19 -27.76 3.84
N THR A 13 -2.50 -26.67 3.52
CA THR A 13 -1.12 -26.69 3.01
C THR A 13 -0.08 -26.27 4.04
N GLY A 14 -0.48 -25.54 5.10
CA GLY A 14 0.43 -24.92 6.06
C GLY A 14 1.10 -23.64 5.57
N GLU A 15 0.94 -23.29 4.28
CA GLU A 15 1.56 -22.11 3.68
C GLU A 15 0.98 -20.80 4.22
N PRO A 16 1.75 -19.70 4.30
CA PRO A 16 1.23 -18.43 4.80
C PRO A 16 0.18 -17.83 3.85
N ILE A 17 -1.00 -17.52 4.39
CA ILE A 17 -2.09 -16.80 3.71
C ILE A 17 -2.45 -15.52 4.45
N PHE A 18 -2.84 -14.49 3.72
CA PHE A 18 -3.22 -13.18 4.26
C PHE A 18 -4.62 -12.77 3.82
N GLN A 19 -5.29 -11.94 4.64
CA GLN A 19 -6.58 -11.37 4.28
C GLN A 19 -6.38 -10.03 3.55
N ALA A 20 -6.86 -9.96 2.32
CA ALA A 20 -6.80 -8.75 1.48
C ALA A 20 -7.91 -7.74 1.83
N SER A 21 -7.88 -6.57 1.19
CA SER A 21 -8.86 -5.49 1.39
C SER A 21 -10.30 -5.89 1.05
N ASN A 22 -10.49 -6.88 0.16
CA ASN A 22 -11.79 -7.43 -0.18
C ASN A 22 -12.29 -8.52 0.79
N GLY A 23 -11.58 -8.78 1.88
CA GLY A 23 -11.96 -9.76 2.91
C GLY A 23 -11.62 -11.21 2.58
N ASN A 24 -11.15 -11.50 1.37
CA ASN A 24 -10.73 -12.85 0.96
C ASN A 24 -9.31 -13.16 1.41
N TRP A 25 -9.00 -14.45 1.54
CA TRP A 25 -7.68 -14.96 1.87
C TRP A 25 -6.91 -15.36 0.62
N TYR A 26 -5.64 -14.99 0.53
CA TYR A 26 -4.76 -15.31 -0.60
C TYR A 26 -3.39 -15.76 -0.11
N ASP A 27 -2.68 -16.53 -0.94
CA ASP A 27 -1.29 -16.88 -0.72
C ASP A 27 -0.43 -15.63 -0.55
N LEU A 28 0.52 -15.66 0.40
CA LEU A 28 1.43 -14.55 0.63
C LEU A 28 2.22 -14.15 -0.62
N SER A 29 2.44 -15.06 -1.57
CA SER A 29 3.09 -14.78 -2.86
C SER A 29 2.29 -13.82 -3.76
N LYS A 30 1.01 -13.61 -3.47
CA LYS A 30 0.12 -12.68 -4.19
C LYS A 30 -0.04 -11.34 -3.47
N ALA A 31 0.74 -11.10 -2.42
CA ALA A 31 0.69 -9.88 -1.64
C ALA A 31 1.55 -8.76 -2.26
N ASP A 32 1.00 -7.56 -2.33
CA ASP A 32 1.75 -6.31 -2.47
C ASP A 32 1.57 -5.48 -1.18
N MET A 33 2.54 -4.59 -0.88
CA MET A 33 2.37 -3.56 0.15
C MET A 33 1.63 -2.37 -0.47
N ALA A 34 0.33 -2.30 -0.22
CA ALA A 34 -0.53 -1.21 -0.64
C ALA A 34 -0.36 -0.01 0.30
N HIS A 35 -0.34 1.21 -0.24
CA HIS A 35 -0.38 2.40 0.59
C HIS A 35 -1.76 2.57 1.24
N ASN A 36 -1.80 2.93 2.52
CA ASN A 36 -3.04 3.24 3.24
C ASN A 36 -3.71 4.53 2.73
N THR A 37 -2.92 5.41 2.12
CA THR A 37 -3.39 6.60 1.41
C THR A 37 -2.70 6.61 0.07
N ASP A 38 -3.47 6.67 -1.02
CA ASP A 38 -2.93 6.64 -2.37
C ASP A 38 -1.77 7.61 -2.56
N ALA A 39 -0.64 7.08 -3.03
CA ALA A 39 0.62 7.83 -3.10
C ALA A 39 0.49 9.10 -3.96
N VAL A 40 -0.25 9.02 -5.07
CA VAL A 40 -0.50 10.17 -5.95
C VAL A 40 -1.36 11.23 -5.27
N SER A 41 -2.41 10.84 -4.55
CA SER A 41 -3.29 11.75 -3.82
C SER A 41 -2.53 12.42 -2.65
N TRP A 42 -1.74 11.65 -1.91
CA TRP A 42 -0.87 12.18 -0.85
C TRP A 42 0.18 13.15 -1.39
N TRP A 43 0.83 12.80 -2.51
CA TRP A 43 1.78 13.68 -3.18
C TRP A 43 1.11 14.99 -3.61
N ASN A 44 -0.03 14.90 -4.29
CA ASN A 44 -0.76 16.04 -4.81
C ASN A 44 -1.25 16.99 -3.71
N LYS A 45 -1.63 16.46 -2.54
CA LYS A 45 -2.13 17.23 -1.39
C LYS A 45 -1.01 17.75 -0.47
N THR A 46 0.02 16.95 -0.27
CA THR A 46 1.01 17.13 0.81
C THR A 46 2.44 17.04 0.28
N GLY A 47 2.83 15.92 -0.31
CA GLY A 47 4.24 15.64 -0.66
C GLY A 47 4.89 16.70 -1.55
N ARG A 48 4.16 17.18 -2.57
CA ARG A 48 4.69 18.16 -3.53
C ARG A 48 5.08 19.51 -2.90
N LYS A 49 4.60 19.82 -1.69
CA LYS A 49 4.95 21.04 -0.94
C LYS A 49 6.35 21.00 -0.34
N PHE A 50 6.91 19.81 -0.15
CA PHE A 50 8.25 19.62 0.41
C PHE A 50 9.33 19.49 -0.67
N GLY A 51 8.94 19.15 -1.91
CA GLY A 51 9.87 18.93 -3.03
C GLY A 51 10.16 17.45 -3.27
N ALA A 52 10.59 17.12 -4.49
CA ALA A 52 10.90 15.73 -4.83
C ALA A 52 12.09 15.21 -4.01
N LYS A 53 11.96 14.01 -3.43
CA LYS A 53 12.98 13.35 -2.61
C LYS A 53 13.38 14.10 -1.33
N SER A 54 12.57 15.05 -0.85
CA SER A 54 12.82 15.73 0.43
C SER A 54 12.87 14.73 1.60
N PRO A 55 13.52 15.07 2.73
CA PRO A 55 13.52 14.23 3.92
C PRO A 55 12.12 13.84 4.39
N GLU A 56 11.13 14.74 4.29
CA GLU A 56 9.73 14.50 4.67
C GLU A 56 9.06 13.50 3.73
N VAL A 57 9.27 13.65 2.42
CA VAL A 57 8.75 12.70 1.43
C VAL A 57 9.37 11.33 1.63
N ARG A 58 10.69 11.25 1.83
CA ARG A 58 11.37 9.98 2.12
C ARG A 58 10.88 9.35 3.41
N LYS A 59 10.70 10.13 4.47
CA LYS A 59 10.15 9.67 5.74
C LYS A 59 8.76 9.07 5.55
N TRP A 60 7.88 9.71 4.78
CA TRP A 60 6.56 9.18 4.50
C TRP A 60 6.60 7.89 3.66
N MET A 61 7.41 7.86 2.59
CA MET A 61 7.55 6.68 1.72
C MET A 61 8.15 5.46 2.46
N LEU A 62 9.02 5.67 3.44
CA LEU A 62 9.71 4.59 4.15
C LEU A 62 9.05 4.16 5.46
N ASP A 63 8.02 4.88 5.91
CA ASP A 63 7.30 4.53 7.13
C ASP A 63 6.34 3.36 6.87
N SER A 64 6.65 2.21 7.45
CA SER A 64 5.86 0.98 7.29
C SER A 64 4.42 1.12 7.78
N ARG A 65 4.11 2.10 8.63
CA ARG A 65 2.75 2.40 9.09
C ARG A 65 1.86 3.00 8.00
N ASN A 66 2.45 3.45 6.89
CA ASN A 66 1.71 3.97 5.73
C ASN A 66 1.31 2.86 4.75
N TYR A 67 1.54 1.60 5.08
CA TYR A 67 1.24 0.48 4.20
C TYR A 67 0.39 -0.59 4.90
N THR A 68 -0.40 -1.30 4.10
CA THR A 68 -1.09 -2.52 4.46
C THR A 68 -0.86 -3.58 3.38
N MET A 69 -1.06 -4.84 3.72
CA MET A 69 -0.92 -5.93 2.77
C MET A 69 -2.23 -6.07 2.00
N ASP A 70 -2.13 -6.13 0.68
CA ASP A 70 -3.30 -6.34 -0.18
C ASP A 70 -2.95 -7.24 -1.36
N HIS A 71 -3.96 -7.79 -2.01
CA HIS A 71 -3.75 -8.56 -3.22
C HIS A 71 -3.24 -7.65 -4.35
N TYR A 72 -2.16 -8.04 -5.04
CA TYR A 72 -1.50 -7.20 -6.04
C TYR A 72 -2.48 -6.61 -7.06
N SER A 73 -3.45 -7.40 -7.52
CA SER A 73 -4.43 -6.94 -8.50
C SER A 73 -5.41 -5.90 -7.95
N LEU A 74 -5.77 -5.99 -6.66
CA LEU A 74 -6.69 -5.05 -6.02
C LEU A 74 -5.96 -3.71 -5.81
N ASN A 75 -4.77 -3.77 -5.22
CA ASN A 75 -3.90 -2.60 -5.00
C ASN A 75 -3.66 -1.82 -6.30
N ARG A 76 -3.25 -2.50 -7.37
CA ARG A 76 -2.95 -1.86 -8.67
C ARG A 76 -4.21 -1.27 -9.32
N SER A 77 -5.34 -1.98 -9.23
CA SER A 77 -6.63 -1.50 -9.76
C SER A 77 -7.15 -0.29 -9.00
N ALA A 78 -6.98 -0.25 -7.68
CA ALA A 78 -7.38 0.89 -6.85
C ALA A 78 -6.69 2.17 -7.30
N GLY A 79 -5.36 2.14 -7.48
CA GLY A 79 -4.61 3.28 -7.99
C GLY A 79 -5.04 3.71 -9.40
N ALA A 80 -5.26 2.75 -10.31
CA ALA A 80 -5.71 3.04 -11.67
C ALA A 80 -7.10 3.72 -11.71
N ARG A 81 -8.00 3.37 -10.78
CA ARG A 81 -9.35 3.94 -10.69
C ARG A 81 -9.40 5.39 -10.19
N LEU A 82 -8.32 5.91 -9.59
CA LEU A 82 -8.30 7.29 -9.08
C LEU A 82 -8.36 8.32 -10.21
N GLY A 83 -7.85 8.00 -11.40
CA GLY A 83 -7.73 8.96 -12.49
C GLY A 83 -6.79 10.14 -12.19
N GLU A 84 -5.95 10.02 -11.16
CA GLU A 84 -5.00 11.06 -10.75
C GLU A 84 -3.62 10.88 -11.40
N THR A 85 -2.98 12.00 -11.72
CA THR A 85 -1.57 12.03 -12.14
C THR A 85 -0.74 12.85 -11.16
N TYR A 86 0.55 12.52 -11.04
CA TYR A 86 1.48 13.29 -10.22
C TYR A 86 1.62 14.73 -10.74
N LYS A 87 1.34 15.71 -9.89
CA LYS A 87 1.60 17.13 -10.19
C LYS A 87 3.08 17.47 -9.95
N PRO A 88 3.63 18.52 -10.59
CA PRO A 88 5.02 18.92 -10.35
C PRO A 88 5.26 19.37 -8.89
N PRO A 89 6.49 19.25 -8.36
CA PRO A 89 6.84 19.79 -7.04
C PRO A 89 6.67 21.32 -7.01
N LEU A 90 6.38 21.86 -5.82
CA LEU A 90 6.23 23.31 -5.60
C LEU A 90 7.50 23.97 -5.06
N LYS A 91 8.51 23.17 -4.72
CA LYS A 91 9.82 23.57 -4.23
C LYS A 91 10.89 22.82 -4.99
#